data_AF-A0A2A4U5W1-F1
#
_entry.id   AF-A0A2A4U5W1-F1
#
_cell.length_a   1.000
_cell.length_b   1.000
_cell.length_c   1.000
_cell.angle_alpha   90.00
_cell.angle_beta   90.00
_cell.angle_gamma   90.00
#
_symmetry.space_group_name_H-M   'P 1'
#
loop_
_entity.id
_entity.type
_entity.pdbx_description
1 polymer ?
#
loop_
_entity_poly.entity_id
_entity_poly.type
_entity_poly.pdbx_seq_one_letter_code
_entity_poly.pdbx_strand_id
1 'polypeptide(L)'
;MNPEEFVRKIGNRIESVLPKGLSDTKKDLQNNIKSILSESLSKLDVVSREDFEIQQAVLLKTRSRLEALEQRLQQLEDQIEKQ
;
A
#
# COMPACT_ATOMS: atom_id res chain seq x y z
N MET A 1 1.45 5.68 2.60
CA MET A 1 0.77 6.98 2.70
C MET A 1 -0.64 6.69 3.17
N ASN A 2 -1.16 7.39 4.18
CA ASN A 2 -2.54 7.16 4.65
C ASN A 2 -3.53 7.72 3.60
N PRO A 3 -4.46 6.91 3.06
CA PRO A 3 -5.41 7.36 2.03
C PRO A 3 -6.17 8.63 2.40
N GLU A 4 -6.53 8.81 3.68
CA GLU A 4 -7.23 10.00 4.16
C GLU A 4 -6.41 11.28 4.03
N GLU A 5 -5.10 11.19 4.23
CA GLU A 5 -4.21 12.36 4.18
C GLU A 5 -4.04 12.86 2.74
N PHE A 6 -4.00 11.94 1.77
CA PHE A 6 -3.93 12.26 0.35
C PHE A 6 -5.22 12.94 -0.13
N VAL A 7 -6.38 12.37 0.22
CA VAL A 7 -7.70 12.93 -0.10
C VAL A 7 -7.85 14.34 0.50
N ARG A 8 -7.39 14.55 1.74
CA ARG A 8 -7.38 15.89 2.37
C ARG A 8 -6.48 16.88 1.61
N LYS A 9 -5.27 16.48 1.21
CA LYS A 9 -4.34 17.34 0.45
C LYS A 9 -4.92 17.75 -0.90
N ILE A 10 -5.59 16.84 -1.61
CA ILE A 10 -6.26 17.16 -2.87
C ILE A 10 -7.44 18.11 -2.60
N GLY A 11 -8.26 17.85 -1.59
CA GLY A 11 -9.38 18.72 -1.20
C GLY A 11 -8.93 20.17 -0.98
N ASN A 12 -7.85 20.37 -0.22
CA ASN A 12 -7.30 21.71 0.04
C ASN A 12 -6.74 22.38 -1.23
N ARG A 13 -6.14 21.61 -2.15
CA ARG A 13 -5.62 22.12 -3.42
C ARG A 13 -6.76 22.60 -4.33
N ILE A 14 -7.84 21.84 -4.40
CA ILE A 14 -9.04 22.19 -5.19
C ILE A 14 -9.70 23.44 -4.60
N GLU A 15 -9.77 23.52 -3.28
CA GLU A 15 -10.26 24.69 -2.57
C GLU A 15 -9.49 25.97 -2.92
N SER A 16 -8.18 25.87 -3.11
CA SER A 16 -7.31 27.00 -3.47
C SER A 16 -7.44 27.48 -4.92
N VAL A 17 -8.04 26.69 -5.82
CA VAL A 17 -8.19 26.99 -7.25
C VAL A 17 -9.63 27.41 -7.60
N LEU A 18 -10.60 27.17 -6.72
CA LEU A 18 -12.00 27.54 -6.95
C LEU A 18 -12.22 29.07 -6.85
N PRO A 19 -12.88 29.70 -7.83
CA PRO A 19 -13.17 31.13 -7.81
C PRO A 19 -14.14 31.51 -6.68
N LYS A 20 -13.92 32.67 -6.07
CA LYS A 20 -14.56 33.14 -4.83
C LYS A 20 -16.11 33.30 -4.88
N GLY A 21 -16.74 33.09 -6.04
CA GLY A 21 -18.19 33.28 -6.24
C GLY A 21 -19.08 32.04 -5.99
N LEU A 22 -18.50 30.87 -5.66
CA LEU A 22 -19.23 29.61 -5.45
C LEU A 22 -19.33 29.18 -3.97
N SER A 23 -19.20 30.12 -3.01
CA SER A 23 -19.02 29.84 -1.57
C SER A 23 -20.07 28.93 -0.94
N ASP A 24 -21.35 29.02 -1.31
CA ASP A 24 -22.41 28.18 -0.74
C ASP A 24 -22.47 26.79 -1.40
N THR A 25 -22.13 26.69 -2.69
CA THR A 25 -21.99 25.42 -3.43
C THR A 25 -20.65 24.71 -3.19
N LYS A 26 -19.71 25.38 -2.51
CA LYS A 26 -18.33 24.93 -2.30
C LYS A 26 -18.26 23.66 -1.45
N LYS A 27 -19.08 23.58 -0.40
CA LYS A 27 -19.07 22.44 0.54
C LYS A 27 -19.60 21.17 -0.12
N ASP A 28 -20.67 21.27 -0.89
CA ASP A 28 -21.25 20.14 -1.60
C ASP A 28 -20.35 19.68 -2.75
N LEU A 29 -19.74 20.63 -3.48
CA LEU A 29 -18.76 20.31 -4.51
C LEU A 29 -17.51 19.63 -3.92
N GLN A 30 -17.01 20.14 -2.79
CA GLN A 30 -15.87 19.54 -2.09
C GLN A 30 -16.19 18.12 -1.63
N ASN A 31 -17.38 17.89 -1.06
CA ASN A 31 -17.81 16.56 -0.63
C ASN A 31 -17.94 15.60 -1.82
N ASN A 32 -18.55 16.02 -2.92
CA ASN A 32 -18.68 15.20 -4.13
C ASN A 32 -17.31 14.86 -4.73
N ILE A 33 -16.40 15.81 -4.83
CA ILE A 33 -15.05 15.57 -5.32
C ILE A 33 -14.28 14.63 -4.38
N LYS A 34 -14.40 14.82 -3.06
CA LYS A 34 -13.79 13.95 -2.06
C LYS A 34 -14.26 12.50 -2.20
N SER A 35 -15.56 12.29 -2.40
CA SER A 35 -16.16 10.97 -2.61
C SER A 35 -15.66 10.33 -3.90
N ILE A 36 -15.67 11.06 -5.03
CA ILE A 36 -15.18 10.54 -6.33
C ILE A 36 -13.70 10.16 -6.25
N LEU A 37 -12.88 10.99 -5.59
CA LEU A 37 -11.46 10.71 -5.40
C LEU A 37 -11.24 9.50 -4.51
N SER A 38 -11.98 9.39 -3.40
CA SER A 38 -11.88 8.24 -2.49
C SER A 38 -12.29 6.94 -3.19
N GLU A 39 -13.37 6.98 -3.97
CA GLU A 39 -13.83 5.84 -4.76
C GLU A 39 -12.82 5.48 -5.86
N SER A 40 -12.26 6.47 -6.56
CA SER A 40 -11.23 6.24 -7.59
C SER A 40 -9.95 5.68 -6.97
N LEU A 41 -9.54 6.16 -5.80
CA LEU A 41 -8.36 5.66 -5.08
C LEU A 41 -8.57 4.25 -4.53
N SER A 42 -9.81 3.89 -4.14
CA SER A 42 -10.16 2.52 -3.77
C SER A 42 -10.22 1.55 -4.95
N LYS A 43 -10.43 2.06 -6.17
CA LYS A 43 -10.42 1.28 -7.42
C LYS A 43 -9.02 1.12 -8.01
N LEU A 44 -8.10 2.04 -7.72
CA LEU A 44 -6.68 1.79 -7.90
C LEU A 44 -6.30 0.75 -6.85
N ASP A 45 -5.60 -0.31 -7.26
CA ASP A 45 -5.15 -1.41 -6.40
C ASP A 45 -4.05 -0.91 -5.43
N VAL A 46 -4.42 0.02 -4.56
CA VAL A 46 -3.54 0.68 -3.61
C VAL A 46 -3.36 -0.30 -2.47
N VAL A 47 -2.34 -1.16 -2.62
CA VAL A 47 -1.86 -2.00 -1.53
C VAL A 47 -1.52 -1.07 -0.36
N SER A 48 -2.20 -1.26 0.77
CA SER A 48 -1.94 -0.43 1.93
C SER A 48 -0.48 -0.63 2.38
N ARG A 49 0.09 0.37 3.05
CA ARG A 49 1.47 0.21 3.55
C ARG A 49 1.58 -0.97 4.51
N GLU A 50 0.52 -1.23 5.27
CA GLU A 50 0.42 -2.35 6.19
C GLU A 50 0.42 -3.70 5.45
N ASP A 51 -0.38 -3.83 4.39
CA ASP A 51 -0.40 -5.06 3.57
C ASP A 51 0.96 -5.32 2.90
N PHE A 52 1.64 -4.27 2.44
CA PHE A 52 2.99 -4.37 1.90
C PHE A 52 4.00 -4.87 2.96
N GLU A 53 3.94 -4.33 4.17
CA GLU A 53 4.80 -4.75 5.29
C GLU A 53 4.54 -6.22 5.68
N ILE A 54 3.28 -6.66 5.67
CA ILE A 54 2.91 -8.05 5.91
C ILE A 54 3.51 -8.97 4.84
N GLN A 55 3.38 -8.62 3.56
CA GLN A 55 3.95 -9.41 2.46
C GLN A 55 5.47 -9.48 2.54
N GLN A 56 6.13 -8.37 2.89
CA GLN A 56 7.57 -8.33 3.12
C GLN A 56 7.98 -9.28 4.26
N ALA A 57 7.24 -9.29 5.37
CA ALA A 57 7.50 -10.20 6.49
C ALA A 57 7.33 -11.67 6.10
N VAL A 58 6.30 -12.00 5.31
CA VAL A 58 6.09 -13.35 4.77
C VAL A 58 7.24 -13.78 3.86
N LEU A 59 7.71 -12.89 2.99
CA LEU A 59 8.86 -13.15 2.11
C LEU A 59 10.14 -13.41 2.90
N LEU A 60 10.44 -12.58 3.90
CA LEU A 60 11.60 -12.76 4.79
C LEU A 60 11.56 -14.12 5.51
N LYS A 61 10.38 -14.49 6.04
CA LYS A 61 10.18 -15.78 6.70
C LYS A 61 10.37 -16.95 5.75
N THR A 62 9.88 -16.83 4.52
CA THR A 62 10.02 -17.87 3.49
C THR A 62 11.49 -18.04 3.09
N ARG A 63 12.21 -16.94 2.90
CA ARG A 63 13.65 -16.97 2.61
C ARG A 63 14.46 -17.65 3.71
N SER A 64 14.21 -17.29 4.97
CA SER A 64 14.88 -17.92 6.11
C SER A 64 14.61 -19.44 6.18
N ARG A 65 13.38 -19.87 5.87
CA ARG A 65 13.04 -21.30 5.80
C ARG A 65 13.74 -21.99 4.63
N LEU A 66 13.84 -21.32 3.49
CA LEU A 66 14.54 -21.85 2.31
C LEU A 66 16.03 -22.06 2.60
N GLU A 67 16.71 -21.05 3.17
CA GLU A 67 18.12 -21.14 3.55
C GLU A 67 18.37 -22.29 4.54
N ALA A 68 17.48 -22.49 5.51
CA ALA A 68 17.58 -23.61 6.45
C ALA A 68 17.37 -24.98 5.76
N LEU A 69 16.49 -25.07 4.76
CA LEU A 69 16.30 -26.29 3.98
C LEU A 69 17.50 -26.59 3.08
N GLU A 70 18.06 -25.57 2.42
CA GLU A 70 19.28 -25.69 1.61
C GLU A 70 20.45 -26.20 2.45
N GLN A 71 20.64 -25.67 3.67
CA GLN A 71 21.68 -26.17 4.59
C GLN A 71 21.46 -27.62 4.99
N ARG A 72 20.21 -28.02 5.27
CA ARG A 72 19.89 -29.42 5.61
C ARG A 72 20.11 -30.34 4.42
N LEU A 73 19.79 -29.89 3.21
CA LEU A 73 20.02 -30.65 1.99
C LEU A 73 21.52 -30.86 1.77
N GLN A 74 22.33 -29.80 1.87
CA GLN A 74 23.78 -29.89 1.75
C GLN A 74 24.37 -30.87 2.78
N GLN A 75 23.92 -30.82 4.04
CA GLN A 75 24.38 -31.76 5.06
C GLN A 75 24.06 -33.22 4.73
N LEU A 76 22.90 -33.48 4.11
CA LEU A 76 22.50 -34.82 3.69
C LEU A 76 23.30 -35.28 2.46
N GLU A 77 23.51 -34.40 1.49
CA GLU A 77 24.33 -34.65 0.30
C GLU A 77 25.77 -34.99 0.71
N ASP A 78 26.38 -34.21 1.61
CA ASP A 78 27.72 -34.45 2.15
C ASP A 78 27.83 -35.78 2.91
N GLN A 79 26.76 -36.24 3.56
CA GLN A 79 26.72 -37.53 4.25
C GLN A 79 26.67 -38.71 3.27
N ILE A 80 25.97 -38.53 2.14
CA ILE A 80 25.88 -39.54 1.09
C ILE A 80 27.21 -39.64 0.33
N GLU A 81 27.87 -38.52 0.00
CA GLU A 81 29.17 -38.54 -0.69
C GLU A 81 30.33 -39.11 0.16
N LYS A 82 30.19 -39.09 1.49
CA LYS A 82 31.19 -39.64 2.42
C LYS A 82 31.01 -41.13 2.72
N GLN A 83 29.96 -41.77 2.20
CA GLN A 83 29.73 -43.22 2.27
C GLN A 83 30.22 -43.91 1.00
#